data_AF-A0A9D1PIU5-F1
#
_entry.id   AF-A0A9D1PIU5-F1
#
_cell.length_a   1.000
_cell.length_b   1.000
_cell.length_c   1.000
_cell.angle_alpha   90.00
_cell.angle_beta   90.00
_cell.angle_gamma   90.00
#
_symmetry.space_group_name_H-M   'P 1'
#
loop_
_entity.id
_entity.type
_entity.pdbx_description
1 polymer ?
#
loop_
_entity_poly.entity_id
_entity_poly.type
_entity_poly.pdbx_seq_one_letter_code
_entity_poly.pdbx_strand_id
1 'polypeptide(L)' 'MSTMQELVQEYQQTLDELKQHREKLKAEINSTKRNERKYTLRRKLCCTESMIFDTAYVIRLMKKYLDE' A
#
# COMPACT_ATOMS: atom_id res chain seq x y z
N MET A 1 21.37 5.42 12.90
CA MET A 1 20.57 4.18 12.79
C MET A 1 21.28 3.27 11.79
N SER A 2 21.04 1.95 11.80
CA SER A 2 21.59 1.12 10.73
C SER A 2 20.83 1.41 9.43
N THR A 3 21.48 1.30 8.27
CA THR A 3 20.86 1.50 6.94
C THR A 3 19.61 0.64 6.74
N MET A 4 19.56 -0.52 7.38
CA MET A 4 18.42 -1.43 7.35
C MET A 4 17.23 -0.93 8.19
N GLN A 5 17.46 -0.27 9.33
CA GLN A 5 16.39 0.34 10.13
C GLN A 5 15.75 1.52 9.39
N GLU A 6 16.56 2.33 8.71
CA GLU A 6 16.09 3.44 7.86
C GLU A 6 15.21 2.91 6.70
N LEU A 7 15.64 1.84 6.04
CA LEU A 7 14.87 1.20 4.98
C LEU A 7 13.52 0.65 5.48
N VAL A 8 13.48 0.04 6.67
CA VAL A 8 12.22 -0.40 7.28
C VAL A 8 11.29 0.78 7.53
N GLN A 9 11.82 1.92 7.97
CA GLN A 9 11.03 3.13 8.22
C GLN A 9 10.45 3.71 6.91
N GLU A 10 11.23 3.75 5.84
CA GLU A 10 10.75 4.18 4.50
C GLU A 10 9.63 3.28 3.98
N TYR A 11 9.78 1.96 4.09
CA TYR A 11 8.73 1.01 3.70
C TYR A 11 7.48 1.16 4.58
N GLN A 12 7.65 1.43 5.88
CA GLN A 12 6.53 1.68 6.78
C GLN A 12 5.74 2.94 6.38
N GLN A 13 6.45 4.03 6.04
CA GLN A 13 5.82 5.24 5.49
C GLN A 13 5.07 4.94 4.19
N THR A 14 5.72 4.23 3.26
CA THR A 14 5.11 3.81 1.99
C THR A 14 3.84 2.98 2.22
N LEU A 15 3.84 2.06 3.19
CA LEU A 15 2.68 1.25 3.54
C LEU A 15 1.51 2.11 4.04
N ASP A 16 1.79 3.13 4.83
CA ASP A 16 0.76 4.02 5.36
C ASP A 16 0.18 4.92 4.26
N GLU A 17 1.01 5.42 3.35
CA GLU A 17 0.56 6.15 2.14
C GLU A 17 -0.33 5.27 1.25
N LEU A 18 0.05 4.01 1.01
CA LEU A 18 -0.74 3.07 0.23
C LEU A 18 -2.11 2.80 0.89
N LYS A 19 -2.17 2.65 2.22
CA LYS A 19 -3.43 2.49 2.95
C LYS A 19 -4.31 3.73 2.82
N GLN A 20 -3.75 4.93 2.96
CA GLN A 20 -4.49 6.18 2.74
C GLN A 20 -5.00 6.27 1.30
N HIS A 21 -4.19 5.90 0.31
CA HIS A 21 -4.57 5.87 -1.10
C HIS A 21 -5.72 4.88 -1.35
N ARG A 22 -5.67 3.69 -0.73
CA ARG A 22 -6.74 2.68 -0.80
C ARG A 22 -8.08 3.24 -0.31
N GLU A 23 -8.10 3.93 0.82
CA GLU A 23 -9.34 4.52 1.35
C GLU A 23 -9.86 5.67 0.45
N LYS A 24 -8.97 6.50 -0.11
CA LYS A 24 -9.34 7.51 -1.11
C LYS A 24 -9.97 6.88 -2.36
N LEU A 25 -9.38 5.79 -2.89
CA LEU A 25 -9.94 5.06 -4.03
C LEU A 25 -11.31 4.46 -3.73
N LYS A 26 -11.50 3.85 -2.55
CA LYS A 26 -12.82 3.34 -2.13
C LYS A 26 -13.87 4.46 -2.08
N ALA A 27 -13.52 5.62 -1.51
CA ALA A 27 -14.40 6.78 -1.48
C ALA A 27 -14.75 7.27 -2.90
N GLU A 28 -13.76 7.35 -3.80
CA GLU A 28 -13.97 7.78 -5.19
C GLU A 28 -14.84 6.77 -5.98
N ILE A 29 -14.64 5.46 -5.77
CA ILE A 29 -15.48 4.41 -6.38
C ILE A 29 -16.95 4.55 -5.95
N ASN A 30 -17.18 4.89 -4.69
CA ASN A 30 -18.53 5.04 -4.14
C ASN A 30 -19.22 6.31 -4.66
N SER A 31 -18.47 7.40 -4.87
CA SER A 31 -19.02 8.65 -5.43
C SER A 31 -19.13 8.64 -6.96
N THR A 32 -18.45 7.72 -7.65
CA THR A 32 -18.45 7.63 -9.12
C THR A 32 -19.69 6.91 -9.66
N LYS A 33 -20.51 7.66 -10.43
CA LYS A 33 -21.70 7.13 -11.13
C LYS A 33 -21.39 6.45 -12.48
N ARG A 34 -20.35 6.88 -13.19
CA ARG A 34 -20.02 6.35 -14.54
C ARG A 34 -19.34 4.99 -14.44
N ASN A 35 -19.92 3.95 -15.05
CA ASN A 35 -19.44 2.56 -14.95
C ASN A 35 -18.01 2.37 -15.47
N GLU A 36 -17.63 2.98 -16.59
CA GLU A 36 -16.27 2.86 -17.15
C GLU A 36 -15.21 3.44 -16.20
N ARG A 37 -15.48 4.63 -15.63
CA ARG A 37 -14.59 5.24 -14.62
C ARG A 37 -14.52 4.38 -13.37
N LYS A 38 -15.66 3.81 -12.94
CA LYS A 38 -15.73 2.90 -11.79
C LYS A 38 -14.92 1.62 -12.00
N TYR A 39 -14.94 1.06 -13.21
CA TYR A 39 -14.12 -0.10 -13.58
C TYR A 39 -12.63 0.22 -13.47
N THR A 40 -12.19 1.35 -14.04
CA THR A 40 -10.80 1.80 -13.95
C THR A 40 -10.36 2.02 -12.50
N LEU A 41 -11.20 2.65 -11.68
CA LEU A 41 -10.89 2.86 -10.26
C LEU A 41 -10.81 1.55 -9.48
N ARG A 42 -11.67 0.56 -9.77
CA ARG A 42 -11.59 -0.78 -9.17
C ARG A 42 -10.29 -1.50 -9.53
N ARG A 43 -9.82 -1.38 -10.78
CA ARG A 43 -8.52 -1.94 -11.17
C ARG A 43 -7.37 -1.28 -10.41
N LYS A 44 -7.39 0.06 -10.29
CA LYS A 44 -6.41 0.79 -9.47
C LYS A 44 -6.42 0.30 -8.02
N LEU A 45 -7.61 0.14 -7.43
CA LEU A 45 -7.77 -0.37 -6.06
C LEU A 45 -7.14 -1.76 -5.90
N CYS A 46 -7.39 -2.68 -6.83
CA CYS A 46 -6.82 -4.03 -6.81
C CYS A 46 -5.27 -4.01 -6.88
N CYS A 47 -4.70 -3.15 -7.73
CA CYS A 47 -3.24 -2.95 -7.78
C CYS A 47 -2.71 -2.39 -6.46
N THR A 48 -3.37 -1.39 -5.87
CA THR A 48 -2.98 -0.82 -4.57
C THR A 48 -3.05 -1.86 -3.46
N GLU A 49 -4.06 -2.74 -3.43
CA GLU A 49 -4.16 -3.81 -2.45
C GLU A 49 -3.03 -4.85 -2.59
N SER A 50 -2.62 -5.16 -3.83
CA SER A 50 -1.47 -6.03 -4.09
C SER A 50 -0.17 -5.39 -3.59
N MET A 51 0.05 -4.09 -3.89
CA MET A 51 1.21 -3.35 -3.39
C MET A 51 1.26 -3.28 -1.87
N ILE A 52 0.13 -3.13 -1.19
CA ILE A 52 0.05 -3.17 0.28
C ILE A 52 0.55 -4.52 0.81
N PHE A 53 0.12 -5.62 0.19
CA PHE A 53 0.53 -6.96 0.59
C PHE A 53 2.04 -7.16 0.42
N ASP A 54 2.58 -6.80 -0.74
CA ASP A 54 4.01 -6.94 -1.04
C ASP A 54 4.86 -6.09 -0.09
N THR A 55 4.50 -4.82 0.11
CA THR A 55 5.21 -3.90 1.03
C THR A 55 5.18 -4.43 2.47
N ALA A 56 4.02 -4.91 2.95
CA ALA A 56 3.91 -5.49 4.29
C ALA A 56 4.76 -6.76 4.45
N TYR A 57 4.82 -7.60 3.41
CA TYR A 57 5.65 -8.79 3.40
C TYR A 57 7.14 -8.45 3.48
N VAL A 58 7.60 -7.45 2.71
CA VAL A 58 8.99 -6.98 2.73
C VAL A 58 9.36 -6.41 4.10
N ILE A 59 8.52 -5.57 4.71
CA ILE A 59 8.73 -5.06 6.08
C ILE A 59 8.89 -6.21 7.07
N ARG A 60 8.04 -7.24 6.98
CA ARG A 60 8.12 -8.40 7.86
C ARG A 60 9.43 -9.16 7.69
N LEU A 61 9.90 -9.36 6.46
CA LEU A 61 11.20 -9.98 6.20
C LEU A 61 12.35 -9.15 6.76
N MET A 62 12.36 -7.84 6.51
CA MET A 62 13.41 -6.95 7.00
C MET A 62 13.49 -6.93 8.52
N LYS A 63 12.34 -6.91 9.22
CA LYS A 63 12.30 -7.01 10.69
C LYS A 63 12.87 -8.34 11.18
N LYS A 64 12.52 -9.45 10.53
CA LYS A 64 13.07 -10.77 10.87
C LYS A 64 14.60 -10.78 10.79
N TYR A 65 15.19 -10.18 9.75
CA TYR A 65 16.65 -10.07 9.60
C TYR A 65 17.32 -9.08 10.57
N LEU A 66 16.56 -8.18 11.21
CA LEU A 66 17.08 -7.27 12.23
C LEU A 66 17.06 -7.91 13.63
N ASP A 67 16.20 -8.92 13.84
CA ASP A 67 16.07 -9.66 15.09
C ASP A 67 17.00 -10.89 15.15
N GLU A 68 17.60 -11.30 14.03
CA GLU A 68 18.64 -12.35 13.89
C GLU A 68 20.05 -11.79 14.03
#